data_AF-I7J6Z9-F1
#
_entry.id   AF-I7J6Z9-F1
#
_cell.length_a   1.000
_cell.length_b   1.000
_cell.length_c   1.000
_cell.angle_alpha   90.00
_cell.angle_beta   90.00
_cell.angle_gamma   90.00
#
_symmetry.space_group_name_H-M   'P 1'
#
loop_
_entity.id
_entity.type
_entity.pdbx_description
1 polymer ?
#
loop_
_entity_poly.entity_id
_entity_poly.type
_entity_poly.pdbx_seq_one_letter_code
_entity_poly.pdbx_strand_id
1 'polypeptide(L)' 'NKLVGVINSGGKTPHPGRGANLVHPTFGPVWATSHLGDEAVSFIGTDPEKNKQHAWKVVQTVPGQGGGSLFIKTHPKS' A
#
# COMPACT_ATOMS: atom_id res chain seq x y z
N ASN A 1 -22.49 -4.49 -0.56
CA ASN A 1 -21.06 -4.25 -0.23
C ASN A 1 -20.81 -4.55 1.24
N LYS A 2 -19.83 -5.40 1.55
CA LYS A 2 -19.45 -5.75 2.93
C LYS A 2 -18.06 -5.16 3.21
N LEU A 3 -17.94 -4.31 4.24
CA LEU A 3 -16.64 -3.85 4.72
C LEU A 3 -15.89 -5.03 5.34
N VAL A 4 -14.66 -5.28 4.89
CA VAL A 4 -13.83 -6.40 5.37
C VAL A 4 -12.81 -5.98 6.42
N GLY A 5 -12.47 -4.69 6.49
CA GLY A 5 -11.56 -4.16 7.49
C GLY A 5 -11.23 -2.68 7.25
N VAL A 6 -10.69 -2.05 8.30
CA VAL A 6 -10.05 -0.72 8.25
C VAL A 6 -8.60 -0.92 8.67
N ILE A 7 -7.67 -0.53 7.80
CA ILE A 7 -6.24 -0.80 7.97
C ILE A 7 -5.55 0.51 8.34
N ASN A 8 -4.76 0.50 9.41
CA ASN A 8 -3.84 1.59 9.70
C ASN A 8 -2.65 1.49 8.74
N SER A 9 -2.46 2.50 7.90
CA SER A 9 -1.40 2.51 6.88
C SER A 9 -0.01 2.74 7.46
N GLY A 10 0.14 3.18 8.71
CA GLY A 10 1.45 3.39 9.35
C GLY A 10 2.11 4.74 9.06
N GLY A 11 1.41 5.67 8.41
CA GLY A 11 1.86 7.06 8.18
C GLY A 11 0.72 8.07 8.39
N LYS A 12 1.01 9.36 8.23
CA LYS A 12 0.07 10.47 8.48
C LYS A 12 -0.66 10.89 7.21
N THR A 13 -2.00 10.86 7.27
CA THR A 13 -2.87 11.28 6.15
C THR A 13 -2.53 10.53 4.85
N PRO A 14 -2.84 9.22 4.77
CA PRO A 14 -2.62 8.46 3.54
C PRO A 14 -3.41 9.09 2.38
N HIS A 15 -2.73 9.28 1.25
CA HIS A 15 -3.32 9.88 0.06
C HIS A 15 -2.89 9.11 -1.20
N PRO A 16 -3.59 8.03 -1.55
CA PRO A 16 -3.19 7.13 -2.63
C PRO A 16 -3.57 7.60 -4.04
N GLY A 17 -4.56 8.50 -4.16
CA GLY A 17 -5.37 8.57 -5.37
C GLY A 17 -6.06 7.23 -5.63
N ARG A 18 -5.76 6.57 -6.76
CA ARG A 18 -6.18 5.18 -7.03
C ARG A 18 -5.22 4.13 -6.43
N GLY A 19 -4.06 4.57 -5.96
CA GLY A 19 -2.97 3.73 -5.49
C GLY A 19 -2.27 2.94 -6.60
N ALA A 20 -1.37 2.06 -6.18
CA ALA A 20 -0.52 1.28 -7.07
C ALA A 20 -0.58 -0.22 -6.69
N ASN A 21 -1.03 -1.07 -7.61
CA ASN A 21 -1.00 -2.51 -7.44
C ASN A 21 0.25 -3.10 -8.10
N LEU A 22 1.00 -3.93 -7.38
CA LEU A 22 2.18 -4.61 -7.88
C LEU A 22 2.36 -5.97 -7.20
N VAL A 23 3.20 -6.82 -7.77
CA VAL A 23 3.60 -8.09 -7.14
C VAL A 23 4.92 -7.85 -6.41
N HIS A 24 4.86 -7.82 -5.08
CA HIS A 24 6.05 -7.72 -4.23
C HIS A 24 6.81 -9.05 -4.26
N PRO A 25 8.14 -9.06 -4.44
CA PRO A 25 8.92 -10.30 -4.57
C PRO A 25 8.79 -11.22 -3.36
N THR A 26 8.66 -10.66 -2.16
CA THR A 26 8.56 -11.43 -0.90
C THR A 26 7.13 -11.65 -0.42
N PHE A 27 6.20 -10.73 -0.71
CA PHE A 27 4.87 -10.70 -0.07
C PHE A 27 3.72 -10.99 -1.04
N GLY A 28 4.03 -11.22 -2.31
CA GLY A 28 3.02 -11.44 -3.35
C GLY A 28 2.27 -10.15 -3.71
N PRO A 29 1.01 -10.24 -4.17
CA PRO A 29 0.23 -9.07 -4.56
C PRO A 29 0.03 -8.07 -3.42
N VAL A 30 0.40 -6.82 -3.67
CA VAL A 30 0.23 -5.70 -2.74
C VAL A 30 -0.37 -4.48 -3.44
N TRP A 31 -1.06 -3.66 -2.65
CA TRP A 31 -1.48 -2.31 -3.01
C TRP A 31 -0.68 -1.30 -2.18
N ALA A 32 -0.22 -0.23 -2.80
CA ALA A 32 0.60 0.79 -2.16
C ALA A 32 -0.11 2.16 -2.08
N THR A 33 0.17 2.88 -0.98
CA THR A 33 -0.23 4.28 -0.75
C THR A 33 0.97 5.11 -0.31
N SER A 34 1.02 6.36 -0.77
CA SER A 34 1.85 7.41 -0.16
C SER A 34 1.07 8.18 0.91
N HIS A 35 1.75 9.09 1.60
CA HIS A 35 1.18 9.92 2.66
C HIS A 35 1.42 11.41 2.38
N LEU A 36 0.44 12.24 2.76
CA LEU A 36 0.57 13.70 2.69
C LEU A 36 1.31 14.26 3.89
N GLY A 37 1.08 13.69 5.08
CA GLY A 37 1.57 14.23 6.34
C GLY A 37 3.00 13.81 6.69
N ASP A 38 3.58 12.86 5.97
CA ASP A 38 4.96 12.40 6.10
C ASP A 38 5.42 11.67 4.83
N GLU A 39 6.66 11.18 4.85
CA GLU A 39 7.31 10.53 3.72
C GLU A 39 7.01 9.05 3.58
N ALA A 40 6.13 8.45 4.40
CA ALA A 40 5.92 7.02 4.36
C ALA A 40 5.27 6.57 3.04
N VAL A 41 5.73 5.44 2.52
CA VAL A 41 5.03 4.65 1.49
C VAL A 41 4.76 3.27 2.06
N SER A 42 3.48 2.90 2.12
CA SER A 42 3.05 1.66 2.77
C SER A 42 2.46 0.68 1.77
N PHE A 43 2.84 -0.58 1.92
CA PHE A 43 2.37 -1.69 1.08
C PHE A 43 1.44 -2.59 1.90
N ILE A 44 0.25 -2.85 1.36
CA ILE A 44 -0.81 -3.65 1.98
C ILE A 44 -1.00 -4.92 1.15
N GLY A 45 -0.97 -6.09 1.77
CA GLY A 45 -1.24 -7.36 1.08
C GLY A 45 -2.70 -7.47 0.61
N THR A 46 -2.93 -7.91 -0.62
CA THR A 46 -4.29 -7.93 -1.23
C THR A 46 -4.78 -9.31 -1.67
N ASP A 47 -4.06 -10.38 -1.33
CA ASP A 47 -4.40 -11.74 -1.76
C ASP A 47 -4.79 -12.64 -0.58
N PRO A 48 -6.09 -12.64 -0.19
CA PRO A 48 -6.61 -13.47 0.90
C PRO A 48 -6.74 -14.95 0.56
N GLU A 49 -6.48 -15.38 -0.68
CA GLU A 49 -6.60 -16.79 -1.07
C GLU A 49 -5.25 -17.50 -0.97
N LYS A 50 -4.22 -16.96 -1.61
CA LYS A 50 -2.90 -17.61 -1.68
C LYS A 50 -1.89 -17.02 -0.71
N ASN A 51 -2.09 -15.78 -0.26
CA ASN A 51 -1.19 -15.06 0.67
C ASN A 51 -1.91 -14.62 1.95
N LYS A 52 -2.69 -15.55 2.54
CA LYS A 52 -3.55 -15.33 3.73
C LYS A 52 -2.84 -14.65 4.90
N GLN A 53 -1.57 -14.98 5.12
CA GLN A 53 -0.78 -14.43 6.21
C GLN A 53 -0.52 -12.92 6.07
N HIS A 54 -0.51 -12.40 4.84
CA HIS A 54 -0.21 -11.01 4.48
C HIS A 54 -1.45 -10.20 4.10
N ALA A 55 -2.55 -10.86 3.73
CA ALA A 55 -3.77 -10.21 3.31
C ALA A 55 -4.30 -9.21 4.35
N TRP A 56 -4.62 -8.00 3.89
CA TRP A 56 -5.19 -6.91 4.67
C TRP A 56 -4.31 -6.41 5.83
N LYS A 57 -3.00 -6.58 5.70
CA LYS A 57 -1.99 -6.05 6.64
C LYS A 57 -0.99 -5.17 5.90
N VAL A 58 -0.48 -4.15 6.59
CA VAL A 58 0.73 -3.45 6.15
C VAL A 58 1.89 -4.42 6.27
N VAL A 59 2.48 -4.79 5.13
CA VAL A 59 3.59 -5.76 5.06
C VAL A 59 4.95 -5.08 5.01
N GLN A 60 4.99 -3.83 4.56
CA GLN A 60 6.21 -3.04 4.47
C GLN A 60 5.87 -1.55 4.46
N THR A 61 6.74 -0.76 5.08
CA THR A 61 6.77 0.69 4.97
C THR A 61 8.18 1.11 4.58
N VAL A 62 8.30 2.01 3.61
CA VAL A 62 9.58 2.58 3.17
C VAL A 62 9.50 4.10 3.15
N PRO A 63 10.62 4.82 3.31
CA PRO A 63 10.66 6.25 3.08
C PRO A 63 10.52 6.55 1.58
N GLY A 64 9.67 7.52 1.26
CA GLY A 64 9.58 8.20 -0.02
C GLY A 64 10.51 9.42 -0.08
N GLN A 65 10.20 10.38 -0.95
CA GLN A 65 11.03 11.57 -1.15
C GLN A 65 10.83 12.67 -0.08
N GLY A 66 9.79 12.56 0.73
CA GLY A 66 9.37 13.58 1.70
C GLY A 66 7.86 13.59 1.89
N GLY A 67 7.38 14.47 2.78
CA GLY A 67 5.94 14.73 2.94
C GLY A 67 5.32 15.45 1.76
N GLY A 68 3.98 15.49 1.70
CA GLY A 68 3.22 16.17 0.65
C GLY A 68 2.96 15.32 -0.61
N SER A 69 3.17 14.00 -0.55
CA SER A 69 2.91 13.12 -1.70
C SER A 69 1.41 12.96 -1.96
N LEU A 70 0.99 13.29 -3.18
CA LEU A 70 -0.42 13.22 -3.60
C LEU A 70 -0.77 11.91 -4.31
N PHE A 71 0.17 11.31 -5.05
CA PHE A 71 -0.14 10.17 -5.91
C PHE A 71 1.02 9.18 -5.94
N ILE A 72 0.66 7.90 -6.03
CA ILE A 72 1.58 6.80 -6.33
C ILE A 72 1.08 6.05 -7.55
N LYS A 73 2.01 5.59 -8.40
CA LYS A 73 1.66 4.86 -9.62
C LYS A 73 2.67 3.76 -9.95
N THR A 74 2.16 2.72 -10.56
CA THR A 74 2.92 1.65 -11.22
C THR A 74 2.13 1.14 -12.43
N HIS A 75 2.77 0.29 -13.25
CA HIS A 75 2.17 -0.40 -14.39
C HIS A 75 2.76 -1.82 -14.54
N PRO A 76 1.98 -2.85 -14.90
CA PRO A 76 2.46 -4.24 -14.99
C PRO A 76 3.54 -4.54 -16.05
N LYS A 77 3.85 -3.58 -16.91
CA LYS A 77 4.82 -3.72 -18.02
C LYS A 77 5.92 -2.66 -18.00
N SER A 78 6.11 -2.00 -16.86
CA SER A 78 7.22 -1.08 -16.66
C SER A 78 8.48 -1.81 -16.21
#